data_AF-A0A1G4ISX3-F1
#
_entry.id   AF-A0A1G4ISX3-F1
#
_cell.length_a   1.000
_cell.length_b   1.000
_cell.length_c   1.000
_cell.angle_alpha   90.00
_cell.angle_beta   90.00
_cell.angle_gamma   90.00
#
_symmetry.space_group_name_H-M   'P 1'
#
loop_
_entity.id
_entity.type
_entity.pdbx_description
1 polymer ?
#
loop_
_entity_poly.entity_id
_entity_poly.type
_entity_poly.pdbx_seq_one_letter_code
_entity_poly.pdbx_strand_id
1 'polypeptide(L)'
;MLLTNELPLKIPLDTALPPELSVLRQDAAHACEGESKLSYLYKVDVLGQLANKLLKYQSELPRPEIEEILCVTIIDMAFYYQQVAEDLIQKAYTDDLKEAWSNSSLYNKRSIGLLQYLGQTGLSTNSTHLGLVQTYSKCWALSQQLSVVMLSLSKLKSSICGKGSKDSRYDRLLEFQESDLKDLAKSSLLYSRLCIGCRNTCSQLSKSSIAASSHLLVKYLEALSFILLSLDRYKNDDCGMAIGLLESATSCLSEGLITSKQLKSIQESQKVKDKLSAKLNDIKKDSASLRDKLKLFNKQENVGKPQLHPFLQSTLQDFIVPLIMLLNYRYVKTNDKVLFQTVIRDHDELMRTWPQGKSPDVIGTIWSFDGEALREVSASSNVEYY
;
A
#
# COMPACT_ATOMS: atom_id res chain seq x y z
N MET A 1 -0.46 3.47 2.59
CA MET A 1 0.48 3.20 1.47
C MET A 1 0.33 4.19 0.32
N LEU A 2 -0.07 5.44 0.60
CA LEU A 2 0.00 6.60 -0.28
C LEU A 2 0.67 7.71 0.54
N LEU A 3 1.56 8.49 -0.06
CA LEU A 3 2.19 9.59 0.66
C LEU A 3 1.18 10.72 0.87
N THR A 4 0.87 11.00 2.13
CA THR A 4 -0.03 12.08 2.57
C THR A 4 0.79 13.20 3.20
N ASN A 5 1.16 14.20 2.40
CA ASN A 5 2.04 15.28 2.87
C ASN A 5 1.30 16.34 3.71
N GLU A 6 -0.03 16.27 3.78
CA GLU A 6 -0.91 17.24 4.45
C GLU A 6 -1.29 16.80 5.89
N LEU A 7 -0.88 15.60 6.33
CA LEU A 7 -1.15 15.05 7.67
C LEU A 7 0.15 14.80 8.45
N PRO A 8 0.15 14.89 9.79
CA PRO A 8 -0.99 15.27 10.65
C PRO A 8 -1.34 16.76 10.53
N LEU A 9 -2.58 17.10 10.85
CA LEU A 9 -3.06 18.48 10.88
C LEU A 9 -2.52 19.21 12.12
N LYS A 10 -2.53 20.55 12.07
CA LYS A 10 -2.19 21.37 13.25
C LYS A 10 -3.45 21.61 14.07
N ILE A 11 -3.42 21.21 15.34
CA ILE A 11 -4.51 21.47 16.29
C ILE A 11 -4.60 22.99 16.54
N PRO A 12 -5.76 23.64 16.30
CA PRO A 12 -5.91 25.09 16.49
C PRO A 12 -5.73 25.52 17.96
N LEU A 13 -4.74 26.38 18.23
CA LEU A 13 -4.42 26.85 19.59
C LEU A 13 -5.11 28.16 19.98
N ASP A 14 -5.64 28.91 19.01
CA ASP A 14 -6.12 30.28 19.25
C ASP A 14 -7.53 30.33 19.86
N THR A 15 -8.26 29.22 19.84
CA THR A 15 -9.61 29.12 20.43
C THR A 15 -9.56 29.24 21.95
N ALA A 16 -10.40 30.10 22.52
CA ALA A 16 -10.55 30.23 23.97
C ALA A 16 -11.31 29.03 24.55
N LEU A 17 -10.61 28.20 25.32
CA LEU A 17 -11.13 27.01 25.97
C LEU A 17 -11.03 27.12 27.50
N PRO A 18 -11.89 26.42 28.26
CA PRO A 18 -11.69 26.21 29.69
C PRO A 18 -10.27 25.72 30.02
N PRO A 19 -9.72 26.05 31.20
CA PRO A 19 -8.33 25.72 31.53
C PRO A 19 -7.97 24.25 31.36
N GLU A 20 -8.85 23.33 31.80
CA GLU A 20 -8.66 21.88 31.66
C GLU A 20 -8.52 21.44 30.19
N LEU A 21 -9.42 21.94 29.32
CA LEU A 21 -9.39 21.63 27.87
C LEU A 21 -8.19 22.28 27.18
N SER A 22 -7.77 23.46 27.63
CA SER A 22 -6.59 24.14 27.09
C SER A 22 -5.31 23.35 27.36
N VAL A 23 -5.15 22.80 28.57
CA VAL A 23 -4.00 21.93 28.93
C VAL A 23 -3.99 20.67 28.08
N LEU A 24 -5.12 19.95 27.99
CA LEU A 24 -5.21 18.74 27.16
C LEU A 24 -4.93 19.02 25.68
N ARG A 25 -5.36 20.17 25.18
CA ARG A 25 -5.07 20.60 23.80
C ARG A 25 -3.59 20.86 23.59
N GLN A 26 -2.92 21.52 24.54
CA GLN A 26 -1.48 21.74 24.49
C GLN A 26 -0.73 20.41 24.52
N ASP A 27 -1.10 19.49 25.41
CA ASP A 27 -0.48 18.16 25.50
C ASP A 27 -0.63 17.38 24.19
N ALA A 28 -1.82 17.40 23.59
CA ALA A 28 -2.09 16.79 22.29
C ALA A 28 -1.28 17.41 21.16
N ALA A 29 -1.20 18.75 21.11
CA ALA A 29 -0.40 19.45 20.12
C ALA A 29 1.09 19.08 20.25
N HIS A 30 1.64 19.09 21.47
CA HIS A 30 3.03 18.71 21.74
C HIS A 30 3.31 17.24 21.41
N ALA A 31 2.37 16.33 21.69
CA ALA A 31 2.50 14.92 21.31
C ALA A 31 2.55 14.71 19.79
N CYS A 32 1.91 15.60 19.03
CA CYS A 32 1.85 15.55 17.57
C CYS A 32 2.99 16.34 16.89
N GLU A 33 3.69 17.22 17.60
CA GLU A 33 4.79 18.03 17.06
C GLU A 33 6.05 17.20 16.70
N GLY A 34 6.48 17.32 15.44
CA GLY A 34 7.80 16.91 14.95
C GLY A 34 8.10 15.40 14.91
N GLU A 35 9.38 15.05 14.73
CA GLU A 35 9.94 13.69 14.84
C GLU A 35 9.96 13.20 16.31
N SER A 36 8.88 13.40 17.08
CA SER A 36 8.79 12.89 18.44
C SER A 36 9.01 11.37 18.41
N LYS A 37 9.91 10.83 19.24
CA LYS A 37 10.15 9.37 19.35
C LYS A 37 8.97 8.59 19.99
N LEU A 38 7.87 9.27 20.29
CA LEU A 38 6.66 8.68 20.87
C LEU A 38 6.01 7.71 19.91
N SER A 39 5.45 6.62 20.44
CA SER A 39 4.75 5.63 19.63
C SER A 39 3.46 6.24 19.05
N TYR A 40 3.06 5.81 17.86
CA TYR A 40 1.81 6.25 17.25
C TYR A 40 0.59 5.94 18.12
N LEU A 41 0.60 4.82 18.85
CA LEU A 41 -0.48 4.47 19.79
C LEU A 41 -0.57 5.45 20.97
N TYR A 42 0.57 5.88 21.52
CA TYR A 42 0.57 6.91 22.56
C TYR A 42 -0.05 8.22 22.05
N LYS A 43 0.25 8.62 20.81
CA LYS A 43 -0.36 9.81 20.19
C LYS A 43 -1.87 9.67 20.06
N VAL A 44 -2.35 8.48 19.66
CA VAL A 44 -3.78 8.18 19.63
C VAL A 44 -4.40 8.29 21.02
N ASP A 45 -3.75 7.78 22.07
CA ASP A 45 -4.28 7.82 23.43
C ASP A 45 -4.43 9.28 23.92
N VAL A 46 -3.43 10.14 23.69
CA VAL A 46 -3.49 11.56 24.06
C VAL A 46 -4.59 12.29 23.28
N LEU A 47 -4.67 12.07 21.96
CA LEU A 47 -5.74 12.66 21.14
C LEU A 47 -7.13 12.14 21.54
N GLY A 48 -7.24 10.87 21.92
CA GLY A 48 -8.49 10.26 22.39
C GLY A 48 -8.96 10.87 23.71
N GLN A 49 -8.05 11.17 24.65
CA GLN A 49 -8.38 11.88 25.88
C GLN A 49 -8.93 13.28 25.59
N LEU A 50 -8.28 14.02 24.68
CA LEU A 50 -8.75 15.32 24.23
C LEU A 50 -10.13 15.20 23.55
N ALA A 51 -10.30 14.28 22.61
CA ALA A 51 -11.55 14.08 21.87
C ALA A 51 -12.72 13.74 22.81
N ASN A 52 -12.52 12.85 23.79
CA ASN A 52 -13.55 12.49 24.77
C ASN A 52 -14.02 13.70 25.57
N LYS A 53 -13.07 14.51 26.06
CA LYS A 53 -13.36 15.70 26.86
C LYS A 53 -14.04 16.80 26.04
N LEU A 54 -13.62 17.00 24.79
CA LEU A 54 -14.24 17.94 23.86
C LEU A 54 -15.65 17.47 23.46
N LEU A 55 -15.88 16.18 23.21
CA LEU A 55 -17.20 15.64 22.87
C LEU A 55 -18.18 15.81 24.03
N LYS A 56 -17.74 15.52 25.26
CA LYS A 56 -18.54 15.75 26.47
C LYS A 56 -18.92 17.23 26.60
N TYR A 57 -17.93 18.12 26.51
CA TYR A 57 -18.17 19.56 26.60
C TYR A 57 -19.10 20.06 25.48
N GLN A 58 -18.93 19.58 24.24
CA GLN A 58 -19.79 19.94 23.11
C GLN A 58 -21.24 19.46 23.31
N SER A 59 -21.44 18.30 23.95
CA SER A 59 -22.78 17.78 24.25
C SER A 59 -23.52 18.60 25.30
N GLU A 60 -22.78 19.23 26.22
CA GLU A 60 -23.32 20.09 27.27
C GLU A 60 -23.52 21.54 26.78
N LEU A 61 -22.57 22.06 26.00
CA LEU A 61 -22.50 23.45 25.51
C LEU A 61 -21.99 23.48 24.06
N PRO A 62 -22.89 23.34 23.06
CA PRO A 62 -22.49 23.31 21.66
C PRO A 62 -21.81 24.62 21.20
N ARG A 63 -20.59 24.52 20.67
CA ARG A 63 -19.84 25.64 20.08
C ARG A 63 -19.18 25.24 18.75
N PRO A 64 -19.36 26.00 17.66
CA PRO A 64 -18.76 25.68 16.36
C PRO A 64 -17.23 25.57 16.38
N GLU A 65 -16.56 26.37 17.22
CA GLU A 65 -15.10 26.38 17.32
C GLU A 65 -14.54 25.09 17.94
N ILE A 66 -15.36 24.40 18.75
CA ILE A 66 -15.01 23.11 19.35
C ILE A 66 -15.17 21.98 18.34
N GLU A 67 -16.15 22.07 17.44
CA GLU A 67 -16.36 21.11 16.35
C GLU A 67 -15.16 21.07 15.41
N GLU A 68 -14.54 22.23 15.14
CA GLU A 68 -13.33 22.31 14.34
C GLU A 68 -12.17 21.54 14.99
N ILE A 69 -11.91 21.79 16.29
CA ILE A 69 -10.85 21.11 17.05
C ILE A 69 -11.14 19.61 17.14
N LEU A 70 -12.39 19.23 17.37
CA LEU A 70 -12.84 17.83 17.38
C LEU A 70 -12.58 17.15 16.03
N CYS A 71 -12.93 17.80 14.93
CA CYS A 71 -12.75 17.26 13.59
C CYS A 71 -11.25 17.02 13.30
N VAL A 72 -10.40 18.01 13.58
CA VAL A 72 -8.94 17.89 13.44
C VAL A 72 -8.39 16.75 14.31
N THR A 73 -8.77 16.72 15.59
CA THR A 73 -8.32 15.69 16.54
C THR A 73 -8.67 14.29 16.06
N ILE A 74 -9.90 14.07 15.58
CA ILE A 74 -10.35 12.75 15.11
C ILE A 74 -9.67 12.37 13.78
N ILE A 75 -9.45 13.33 12.87
CA ILE A 75 -8.67 13.08 11.64
C ILE A 75 -7.24 12.62 12.00
N ASP A 76 -6.59 13.27 12.97
CA ASP A 76 -5.24 12.91 13.40
C ASP A 76 -5.18 11.57 14.14
N MET A 77 -6.16 11.25 14.98
CA MET A 77 -6.29 9.90 15.58
C MET A 77 -6.34 8.83 14.48
N ALA A 78 -7.15 9.08 13.46
CA ALA A 78 -7.35 8.16 12.38
C ALA A 78 -6.08 8.04 11.50
N PHE A 79 -5.37 9.13 11.27
CA PHE A 79 -4.04 9.13 10.65
C PHE A 79 -3.04 8.27 11.43
N TYR A 80 -2.95 8.40 12.75
CA TYR A 80 -1.99 7.62 13.52
C TYR A 80 -2.35 6.13 13.59
N TYR A 81 -3.63 5.77 13.64
CA TYR A 81 -4.03 4.37 13.44
C TYR A 81 -3.61 3.83 12.07
N GLN A 82 -3.70 4.65 11.02
CA GLN A 82 -3.23 4.28 9.70
C GLN A 82 -1.70 4.07 9.69
N GLN A 83 -0.92 4.92 10.34
CA GLN A 83 0.53 4.73 10.47
C GLN A 83 0.88 3.40 11.17
N VAL A 84 0.16 3.06 12.26
CA VAL A 84 0.32 1.75 12.93
C VAL A 84 0.00 0.59 11.98
N ALA A 85 -1.07 0.70 11.19
CA ALA A 85 -1.44 -0.33 10.23
C ALA A 85 -0.35 -0.53 9.16
N GLU A 86 0.23 0.56 8.65
CA GLU A 86 1.28 0.50 7.63
C GLU A 86 2.58 -0.10 8.16
N ASP A 87 3.00 0.27 9.38
CA ASP A 87 4.16 -0.32 10.06
C ASP A 87 4.00 -1.84 10.24
N LEU A 88 2.79 -2.27 10.62
CA LEU A 88 2.48 -3.68 10.78
C LEU A 88 2.49 -4.43 9.44
N ILE A 89 1.96 -3.84 8.36
CA ILE A 89 2.02 -4.44 7.01
C ILE A 89 3.48 -4.61 6.57
N GLN A 90 4.31 -3.60 6.79
CA GLN A 90 5.72 -3.66 6.44
C GLN A 90 6.43 -4.78 7.21
N LYS A 91 6.24 -4.86 8.53
CA LYS A 91 6.78 -5.94 9.37
C LYS A 91 6.26 -7.31 8.94
N ALA A 92 4.97 -7.43 8.64
CA ALA A 92 4.35 -8.67 8.17
C ALA A 92 4.98 -9.16 6.86
N TYR A 93 5.28 -8.23 5.94
CA TYR A 93 5.92 -8.55 4.67
C TYR A 93 7.41 -8.88 4.79
N THR A 94 8.15 -8.17 5.65
CA THR A 94 9.60 -8.36 5.79
C THR A 94 9.98 -9.52 6.70
N ASP A 95 9.21 -9.73 7.76
CA ASP A 95 9.55 -10.63 8.87
C ASP A 95 8.62 -11.86 8.95
N ASP A 96 7.71 -12.02 7.99
CA ASP A 96 6.72 -13.13 7.88
C ASP A 96 5.83 -13.30 9.14
N LEU A 97 5.53 -12.19 9.81
CA LEU A 97 4.69 -12.15 11.01
C LEU A 97 3.20 -12.22 10.64
N LYS A 98 2.60 -13.42 10.77
CA LYS A 98 1.20 -13.65 10.42
C LYS A 98 0.20 -12.76 11.17
N GLU A 99 0.41 -12.58 12.48
CA GLU A 99 -0.47 -11.77 13.34
C GLU A 99 -0.43 -10.28 12.96
N ALA A 100 0.67 -9.81 12.37
CA ALA A 100 0.78 -8.43 11.95
C ALA A 100 -0.17 -8.11 10.77
N TRP A 101 -0.53 -9.10 9.94
CA TRP A 101 -1.55 -8.93 8.88
C TRP A 101 -2.97 -8.73 9.45
N SER A 102 -3.35 -9.49 10.49
CA SER A 102 -4.66 -9.31 11.12
C SER A 102 -4.72 -8.01 11.90
N ASN A 103 -3.67 -7.68 12.63
CA ASN A 103 -3.60 -6.46 13.43
C ASN A 103 -3.57 -5.21 12.55
N SER A 104 -2.85 -5.23 11.42
CA SER A 104 -2.87 -4.09 10.50
C SER A 104 -4.27 -3.84 9.94
N SER A 105 -5.00 -4.90 9.59
CA SER A 105 -6.38 -4.79 9.15
C SER A 105 -7.29 -4.21 10.23
N LEU A 106 -7.07 -4.56 11.51
CA LEU A 106 -7.84 -4.02 12.63
C LEU A 106 -7.62 -2.52 12.78
N TYR A 107 -6.35 -2.07 12.80
CA TYR A 107 -6.03 -0.65 12.95
C TYR A 107 -6.46 0.18 11.74
N ASN A 108 -6.37 -0.35 10.53
CA ASN A 108 -6.90 0.34 9.36
C ASN A 108 -8.44 0.46 9.40
N LYS A 109 -9.15 -0.58 9.86
CA LYS A 109 -10.61 -0.48 10.08
C LYS A 109 -10.97 0.57 11.13
N ARG A 110 -10.19 0.68 12.21
CA ARG A 110 -10.36 1.75 13.22
C ARG A 110 -10.20 3.13 12.59
N SER A 111 -9.15 3.31 11.81
CA SER A 111 -8.85 4.54 11.06
C SER A 111 -10.00 4.94 10.14
N ILE A 112 -10.46 4.04 9.26
CA ILE A 112 -11.60 4.28 8.36
C ILE A 112 -12.87 4.59 9.17
N GLY A 113 -13.09 3.85 10.26
CA GLY A 113 -14.23 4.03 11.15
C GLY A 113 -14.34 5.43 11.74
N LEU A 114 -13.22 6.03 12.15
CA LEU A 114 -13.19 7.39 12.70
C LEU A 114 -13.59 8.44 11.65
N LEU A 115 -13.20 8.27 10.37
CA LEU A 115 -13.66 9.16 9.30
C LEU A 115 -15.14 8.95 8.97
N GLN A 116 -15.61 7.70 9.00
CA GLN A 116 -17.02 7.40 8.82
C GLN A 116 -17.86 8.03 9.93
N TYR A 117 -17.38 7.99 11.17
CA TYR A 117 -17.98 8.69 12.31
C TYR A 117 -18.10 10.19 12.05
N LEU A 118 -17.03 10.86 11.62
CA LEU A 118 -17.08 12.30 11.28
C LEU A 118 -18.10 12.62 10.18
N GLY A 119 -18.19 11.77 9.15
CA GLY A 119 -19.17 11.92 8.08
C GLY A 119 -20.62 11.73 8.54
N GLN A 120 -20.85 10.87 9.52
CA GLN A 120 -22.18 10.57 10.05
C GLN A 120 -22.67 11.59 11.09
N THR A 121 -21.77 12.10 11.92
CA THR A 121 -22.12 13.07 12.98
C THR A 121 -22.21 14.50 12.49
N GLY A 122 -21.73 14.80 11.28
CA GLY A 122 -21.76 16.16 10.72
C GLY A 122 -20.75 17.10 11.38
N LEU A 123 -19.80 16.59 12.19
CA LEU A 123 -18.73 17.38 12.81
C LEU A 123 -17.77 18.02 11.78
N SER A 124 -17.79 17.55 10.54
CA SER A 124 -17.06 18.17 9.41
C SER A 124 -17.82 19.39 8.87
N THR A 125 -17.80 20.50 9.61
CA THR A 125 -18.62 21.68 9.34
C THR A 125 -18.15 22.56 8.18
N ASN A 126 -16.87 22.48 7.79
CA ASN A 126 -16.33 23.23 6.67
C ASN A 126 -16.05 22.34 5.44
N SER A 127 -16.11 22.94 4.26
CA SER A 127 -15.92 22.22 2.98
C SER A 127 -14.53 21.58 2.86
N THR A 128 -13.51 22.19 3.49
CA THR A 128 -12.14 21.70 3.52
C THR A 128 -12.04 20.36 4.27
N HIS A 129 -12.52 20.30 5.51
CA HIS A 129 -12.49 19.11 6.37
C HIS A 129 -13.36 18.00 5.78
N LEU A 130 -14.54 18.32 5.23
CA LEU A 130 -15.34 17.35 4.51
C LEU A 130 -14.57 16.76 3.31
N GLY A 131 -13.88 17.60 2.54
CA GLY A 131 -13.01 17.18 1.45
C GLY A 131 -11.86 16.27 1.91
N LEU A 132 -11.24 16.57 3.05
CA LEU A 132 -10.20 15.73 3.66
C LEU A 132 -10.77 14.38 4.11
N VAL A 133 -11.89 14.37 4.83
CA VAL A 133 -12.56 13.14 5.31
C VAL A 133 -12.90 12.23 4.13
N GLN A 134 -13.49 12.77 3.06
CA GLN A 134 -13.82 11.99 1.85
C GLN A 134 -12.58 11.47 1.13
N THR A 135 -11.54 12.29 1.01
CA THR A 135 -10.28 11.92 0.35
C THR A 135 -9.57 10.82 1.13
N TYR A 136 -9.37 11.00 2.43
CA TYR A 136 -8.67 10.03 3.27
C TYR A 136 -9.46 8.74 3.49
N SER A 137 -10.79 8.79 3.53
CA SER A 137 -11.63 7.59 3.56
C SER A 137 -11.35 6.69 2.35
N LYS A 138 -11.28 7.28 1.15
CA LYS A 138 -10.91 6.56 -0.07
C LYS A 138 -9.46 6.08 -0.05
N CYS A 139 -8.52 6.90 0.44
CA CYS A 139 -7.11 6.53 0.51
C CYS A 139 -6.86 5.36 1.47
N TRP A 140 -7.53 5.31 2.62
CA TRP A 140 -7.34 4.25 3.61
C TRP A 140 -8.08 2.97 3.21
N ALA A 141 -9.26 3.09 2.58
CA ALA A 141 -9.90 1.97 1.91
C ALA A 141 -8.99 1.36 0.83
N LEU A 142 -8.38 2.19 -0.01
CA LEU A 142 -7.37 1.75 -0.97
C LEU A 142 -6.15 1.11 -0.28
N SER A 143 -5.67 1.67 0.84
CA SER A 143 -4.59 1.06 1.62
C SER A 143 -4.97 -0.31 2.17
N GLN A 144 -6.23 -0.54 2.54
CA GLN A 144 -6.72 -1.85 2.95
C GLN A 144 -6.66 -2.85 1.78
N GLN A 145 -7.14 -2.44 0.61
CA GLN A 145 -7.11 -3.27 -0.58
C GLN A 145 -5.67 -3.60 -0.99
N LEU A 146 -4.77 -2.62 -0.94
CA LEU A 146 -3.34 -2.82 -1.13
C LEU A 146 -2.73 -3.79 -0.12
N SER A 147 -3.19 -3.80 1.14
CA SER A 147 -2.71 -4.77 2.13
C SER A 147 -2.97 -6.21 1.69
N VAL A 148 -4.12 -6.47 1.06
CA VAL A 148 -4.47 -7.79 0.51
C VAL A 148 -3.56 -8.13 -0.69
N VAL A 149 -3.26 -7.15 -1.55
CA VAL A 149 -2.31 -7.31 -2.65
C VAL A 149 -0.92 -7.63 -2.10
N MET A 150 -0.45 -6.91 -1.08
CA MET A 150 0.87 -7.12 -0.46
C MET A 150 0.98 -8.48 0.23
N LEU A 151 -0.09 -8.94 0.91
CA LEU A 151 -0.17 -10.30 1.43
C LEU A 151 -0.06 -11.34 0.31
N SER A 152 -0.73 -11.10 -0.81
CA SER A 152 -0.69 -11.99 -1.98
C SER A 152 0.72 -12.04 -2.58
N LEU A 153 1.40 -10.89 -2.68
CA LEU A 153 2.81 -10.81 -3.10
C LEU A 153 3.76 -11.48 -2.11
N SER A 154 3.51 -11.35 -0.80
CA SER A 154 4.30 -12.05 0.21
C SER A 154 4.19 -13.56 0.06
N LYS A 155 2.97 -14.09 -0.15
CA LYS A 155 2.75 -15.52 -0.46
C LYS A 155 3.46 -15.95 -1.74
N LEU A 156 3.36 -15.14 -2.80
CA LEU A 156 4.05 -15.37 -4.07
C LEU A 156 5.57 -15.44 -3.85
N LYS A 157 6.13 -14.46 -3.16
CA LYS A 157 7.55 -14.38 -2.81
C LYS A 157 8.01 -15.58 -1.99
N SER A 158 7.25 -16.00 -0.98
CA SER A 158 7.57 -17.17 -0.17
C SER A 158 7.50 -18.48 -0.96
N SER A 159 6.60 -18.59 -1.94
CA SER A 159 6.54 -19.74 -2.85
C SER A 159 7.77 -19.82 -3.76
N ILE A 160 8.25 -18.68 -4.24
CA ILE A 160 9.36 -18.61 -5.18
C ILE A 160 10.72 -18.70 -4.49
N CYS A 161 10.93 -17.87 -3.47
CA CYS A 161 12.22 -17.76 -2.77
C CYS A 161 12.37 -18.76 -1.62
N GLY A 162 11.30 -19.46 -1.22
CA GLY A 162 11.28 -20.33 -0.05
C GLY A 162 11.23 -19.57 1.28
N LYS A 163 11.00 -20.31 2.38
CA LYS A 163 11.02 -19.80 3.76
C LYS A 163 12.43 -19.73 4.40
N GLY A 164 13.48 -19.87 3.59
CA GLY A 164 14.88 -19.98 4.05
C GLY A 164 15.59 -18.62 4.21
N SER A 165 16.80 -18.65 4.76
CA SER A 165 17.62 -17.46 5.04
C SER A 165 17.82 -16.58 3.80
N LYS A 166 18.06 -15.28 4.01
CA LYS A 166 18.18 -14.27 2.94
C LYS A 166 19.21 -14.61 1.86
N ASP A 167 20.17 -15.48 2.16
CA ASP A 167 21.28 -15.82 1.28
C ASP A 167 20.93 -16.84 0.18
N SER A 168 19.99 -17.77 0.42
CA SER A 168 19.63 -18.83 -0.54
C SER A 168 18.45 -18.49 -1.46
N ARG A 169 17.85 -17.29 -1.32
CA ARG A 169 16.64 -16.88 -2.07
C ARG A 169 16.87 -16.86 -3.58
N TYR A 170 18.07 -16.44 -4.00
CA TYR A 170 18.44 -16.27 -5.40
C TYR A 170 18.90 -17.57 -6.06
N ASP A 171 19.46 -18.49 -5.28
CA ASP A 171 19.81 -19.83 -5.77
C ASP A 171 18.53 -20.63 -6.10
N ARG A 172 17.50 -20.54 -5.24
CA ARG A 172 16.20 -21.16 -5.52
C ARG A 172 15.48 -20.55 -6.73
N LEU A 173 15.64 -19.25 -6.97
CA LEU A 173 15.13 -18.58 -8.19
C LEU A 173 15.78 -19.15 -9.47
N LEU A 174 17.04 -19.57 -9.41
CA LEU A 174 17.74 -20.22 -10.52
C LEU A 174 17.29 -21.67 -10.74
N GLU A 175 16.94 -22.37 -9.64
CA GLU A 175 16.44 -23.74 -9.64
C GLU A 175 14.95 -23.87 -9.99
N PHE A 176 14.24 -22.73 -10.05
CA PHE A 176 12.79 -22.66 -10.32
C PHE A 176 12.40 -23.44 -11.59
N GLN A 177 11.50 -24.42 -11.47
CA GLN A 177 11.10 -25.30 -12.56
C GLN A 177 9.80 -24.85 -13.24
N GLU A 178 9.44 -25.49 -14.36
CA GLU A 178 8.23 -25.18 -15.11
C GLU A 178 6.96 -25.58 -14.34
N SER A 179 7.01 -26.65 -13.54
CA SER A 179 5.95 -27.03 -12.59
C SER A 179 5.67 -25.93 -11.57
N ASP A 180 6.73 -25.29 -11.05
CA ASP A 180 6.61 -24.23 -10.05
C ASP A 180 5.91 -22.99 -10.65
N LEU A 181 6.14 -22.68 -11.93
CA LEU A 181 5.43 -21.61 -12.64
C LEU A 181 3.93 -21.90 -12.78
N LYS A 182 3.55 -23.14 -13.10
CA LYS A 182 2.14 -23.54 -13.23
C LYS A 182 1.41 -23.46 -11.89
N ASP A 183 2.07 -23.83 -10.80
CA ASP A 183 1.53 -23.68 -9.44
C ASP A 183 1.37 -22.22 -9.04
N LEU A 184 2.37 -21.39 -9.35
CA LEU A 184 2.35 -19.95 -9.10
C LEU A 184 1.18 -19.25 -9.81
N ALA A 185 0.90 -19.65 -11.05
CA ALA A 185 -0.16 -19.11 -11.89
C ALA A 185 -1.58 -19.50 -11.42
N LYS A 186 -1.75 -20.47 -10.51
CA LYS A 186 -3.10 -20.83 -10.00
C LYS A 186 -3.82 -19.66 -9.31
N SER A 187 -3.08 -18.76 -8.67
CA SER A 187 -3.65 -17.61 -7.96
C SER A 187 -3.42 -16.27 -8.66
N SER A 188 -2.67 -16.25 -9.77
CA SER A 188 -2.22 -15.01 -10.40
C SER A 188 -3.39 -14.21 -11.00
N LEU A 189 -4.40 -14.87 -11.58
CA LEU A 189 -5.60 -14.21 -12.09
C LEU A 189 -6.41 -13.52 -10.98
N LEU A 190 -6.55 -14.14 -9.81
CA LEU A 190 -7.23 -13.52 -8.68
C LEU A 190 -6.46 -12.27 -8.23
N TYR A 191 -5.14 -12.37 -8.12
CA TYR A 191 -4.29 -11.27 -7.68
C TYR A 191 -4.26 -10.12 -8.70
N SER A 192 -4.27 -10.42 -10.00
CA SER A 192 -4.35 -9.38 -11.04
C SER A 192 -5.67 -8.62 -10.95
N ARG A 193 -6.80 -9.30 -10.75
CA ARG A 193 -8.11 -8.65 -10.54
C ARG A 193 -8.10 -7.72 -9.32
N LEU A 194 -7.42 -8.08 -8.24
CA LEU A 194 -7.27 -7.20 -7.07
C LEU A 194 -6.44 -5.95 -7.40
N CYS A 195 -5.35 -6.11 -8.15
CA CYS A 195 -4.51 -4.99 -8.59
C CYS A 195 -5.28 -4.02 -9.51
N ILE A 196 -6.07 -4.56 -10.45
CA ILE A 196 -6.95 -3.79 -11.34
C ILE A 196 -8.04 -3.07 -10.53
N GLY A 197 -8.61 -3.71 -9.51
CA GLY A 197 -9.56 -3.08 -8.59
C GLY A 197 -8.96 -1.89 -7.82
N CYS A 198 -7.75 -2.07 -7.28
CA CYS A 198 -7.01 -0.99 -6.63
C CYS A 198 -6.75 0.16 -7.62
N ARG A 199 -6.33 -0.16 -8.85
CA ARG A 199 -6.09 0.83 -9.92
C ARG A 199 -7.34 1.65 -10.24
N ASN A 200 -8.49 0.99 -10.35
CA ASN A 200 -9.77 1.65 -10.61
C ASN A 200 -10.19 2.56 -9.43
N THR A 201 -9.76 2.23 -8.21
CA THR A 201 -9.98 3.10 -7.04
C THR A 201 -9.04 4.30 -7.07
N CYS A 202 -7.78 4.12 -7.47
CA CYS A 202 -6.82 5.21 -7.66
C CYS A 202 -7.29 6.24 -8.71
N SER A 203 -7.95 5.81 -9.78
CA SER A 203 -8.46 6.74 -10.81
C SER A 203 -9.54 7.68 -10.26
N GLN A 204 -10.29 7.27 -9.25
CA GLN A 204 -11.25 8.14 -8.55
C GLN A 204 -10.57 9.22 -7.69
N LEU A 205 -9.29 9.03 -7.35
CA LEU A 205 -8.46 9.99 -6.59
C LEU A 205 -7.71 10.98 -7.50
N SER A 206 -7.82 10.84 -8.82
CA SER A 206 -7.10 11.67 -9.81
C SER A 206 -7.37 13.17 -9.73
N LYS A 207 -8.48 13.59 -9.12
CA LYS A 207 -8.88 15.00 -8.94
C LYS A 207 -8.62 15.54 -7.53
N SER A 208 -7.96 14.77 -6.66
CA SER A 208 -7.69 15.15 -5.26
C SER A 208 -6.28 15.74 -5.08
N SER A 209 -5.97 16.26 -3.88
CA SER A 209 -4.61 16.73 -3.51
C SER A 209 -3.54 15.64 -3.64
N ILE A 210 -3.94 14.36 -3.66
CA ILE A 210 -3.06 13.18 -3.69
C ILE A 210 -2.91 12.64 -5.13
N ALA A 211 -3.39 13.36 -6.15
CA ALA A 211 -3.37 12.92 -7.55
C ALA A 211 -1.98 12.48 -8.05
N ALA A 212 -0.92 13.21 -7.70
CA ALA A 212 0.44 12.90 -8.13
C ALA A 212 0.96 11.57 -7.55
N SER A 213 0.72 11.34 -6.25
CA SER A 213 1.05 10.08 -5.58
C SER A 213 0.19 8.92 -6.10
N SER A 214 -1.09 9.18 -6.40
CA SER A 214 -2.00 8.22 -7.01
C SER A 214 -1.53 7.78 -8.40
N HIS A 215 -1.03 8.70 -9.22
CA HIS A 215 -0.54 8.38 -10.56
C HIS A 215 0.64 7.38 -10.56
N LEU A 216 1.59 7.54 -9.64
CA LEU A 216 2.70 6.58 -9.49
C LEU A 216 2.23 5.22 -9.00
N LEU A 217 1.26 5.19 -8.08
CA LEU A 217 0.64 3.95 -7.63
C LEU A 217 -0.13 3.25 -8.76
N VAL A 218 -0.81 3.99 -9.63
CA VAL A 218 -1.46 3.44 -10.84
C VAL A 218 -0.45 2.70 -11.70
N LYS A 219 0.70 3.31 -12.02
CA LYS A 219 1.74 2.65 -12.81
C LYS A 219 2.28 1.39 -12.16
N TYR A 220 2.49 1.42 -10.84
CA TYR A 220 2.92 0.25 -10.08
C TYR A 220 1.88 -0.88 -10.17
N LEU A 221 0.59 -0.57 -10.00
CA LEU A 221 -0.51 -1.53 -10.07
C LEU A 221 -0.75 -2.06 -11.49
N GLU A 222 -0.57 -1.22 -12.51
CA GLU A 222 -0.63 -1.63 -13.92
C GLU A 222 0.47 -2.63 -14.25
N ALA A 223 1.72 -2.30 -13.90
CA ALA A 223 2.84 -3.22 -14.08
C ALA A 223 2.60 -4.54 -13.36
N LEU A 224 2.11 -4.50 -12.11
CA LEU A 224 1.82 -5.70 -11.35
C LEU A 224 0.67 -6.52 -11.96
N SER A 225 -0.36 -5.86 -12.49
CA SER A 225 -1.46 -6.53 -13.21
C SER A 225 -0.94 -7.26 -14.44
N PHE A 226 -0.11 -6.60 -15.25
CA PHE A 226 0.53 -7.22 -16.42
C PHE A 226 1.40 -8.43 -16.05
N ILE A 227 2.24 -8.32 -15.00
CA ILE A 227 3.08 -9.43 -14.55
C ILE A 227 2.22 -10.63 -14.13
N LEU A 228 1.17 -10.40 -13.34
CA LEU A 228 0.31 -11.48 -12.85
C LEU A 228 -0.54 -12.10 -13.98
N LEU A 229 -1.01 -11.32 -14.93
CA LEU A 229 -1.68 -11.84 -16.13
C LEU A 229 -0.72 -12.62 -17.03
N SER A 230 0.55 -12.20 -17.11
CA SER A 230 1.56 -12.94 -17.89
C SER A 230 1.76 -14.37 -17.38
N LEU A 231 1.71 -14.55 -16.05
CA LEU A 231 1.78 -15.89 -15.43
C LEU A 231 0.58 -16.75 -15.82
N ASP A 232 -0.62 -16.16 -15.84
CA ASP A 232 -1.84 -16.87 -16.23
C ASP A 232 -1.82 -17.28 -17.72
N ARG A 233 -1.39 -16.36 -18.61
CA ARG A 233 -1.25 -16.64 -20.04
C ARG A 233 -0.20 -17.71 -20.33
N TYR A 234 0.95 -17.62 -19.67
CA TYR A 234 2.00 -18.63 -19.81
C TYR A 234 1.53 -20.01 -19.34
N LYS A 235 0.76 -20.10 -18.25
CA LYS A 235 0.18 -21.37 -17.78
C LYS A 235 -0.75 -22.00 -18.82
N ASN A 236 -1.42 -21.19 -19.64
CA ASN A 236 -2.32 -21.62 -20.71
C ASN A 236 -1.60 -21.77 -22.06
N ASP A 237 -0.26 -21.91 -22.05
CA ASP A 237 0.61 -22.07 -23.22
C ASP A 237 0.53 -20.90 -24.24
N ASP A 238 0.03 -19.74 -23.82
CA ASP A 238 0.01 -18.49 -24.61
C ASP A 238 1.24 -17.63 -24.27
N CYS A 239 2.39 -18.11 -24.73
CA CYS A 239 3.69 -17.53 -24.42
C CYS A 239 3.97 -16.23 -25.18
N GLY A 240 3.46 -16.09 -26.41
CA GLY A 240 3.58 -14.86 -27.20
C GLY A 240 2.90 -13.68 -26.51
N MET A 241 1.69 -13.88 -25.99
CA MET A 241 0.99 -12.87 -25.18
C MET A 241 1.66 -12.64 -23.83
N ALA A 242 2.12 -13.71 -23.15
CA ALA A 242 2.80 -13.58 -21.87
C ALA A 242 4.07 -12.71 -21.95
N ILE A 243 4.86 -12.84 -23.02
CA ILE A 243 6.02 -11.97 -23.29
C ILE A 243 5.56 -10.52 -23.50
N GLY A 244 4.53 -10.30 -24.33
CA GLY A 244 3.96 -8.97 -24.58
C GLY A 244 3.50 -8.24 -23.31
N LEU A 245 2.84 -8.98 -22.41
CA LEU A 245 2.41 -8.47 -21.10
C LEU A 245 3.64 -8.08 -20.23
N LEU A 246 4.71 -8.87 -20.22
CA LEU A 246 5.94 -8.53 -19.49
C LEU A 246 6.68 -7.32 -20.08
N GLU A 247 6.72 -7.20 -21.41
CA GLU A 247 7.28 -6.03 -22.10
C GLU A 247 6.49 -4.76 -21.70
N SER A 248 5.15 -4.85 -21.68
CA SER A 248 4.27 -3.75 -21.23
C SER A 248 4.48 -3.40 -19.75
N ALA A 249 4.60 -4.40 -18.88
CA ALA A 249 4.91 -4.17 -17.46
C ALA A 249 6.24 -3.42 -17.28
N THR A 250 7.26 -3.80 -18.05
CA THR A 250 8.57 -3.17 -18.02
C THR A 250 8.49 -1.72 -18.52
N SER A 251 7.68 -1.46 -19.55
CA SER A 251 7.41 -0.10 -20.04
C SER A 251 6.78 0.77 -18.95
N CYS A 252 5.71 0.30 -18.29
CA CYS A 252 5.06 1.03 -17.19
C CYS A 252 6.03 1.38 -16.05
N LEU A 253 6.94 0.46 -15.70
CA LEU A 253 7.94 0.70 -14.66
C LEU A 253 9.04 1.69 -15.10
N SER A 254 9.41 1.68 -16.38
CA SER A 254 10.47 2.53 -16.93
C SER A 254 10.13 4.03 -16.89
N GLU A 255 8.85 4.37 -16.77
CA GLU A 255 8.35 5.74 -16.63
C GLU A 255 8.51 6.31 -15.22
N GLY A 256 9.67 6.09 -14.60
CA GLY A 256 10.09 6.73 -13.36
C GLY A 256 10.06 5.87 -12.09
N LEU A 257 9.69 4.58 -12.17
CA LEU A 257 9.70 3.68 -11.00
C LEU A 257 10.99 2.85 -10.88
N ILE A 258 11.65 2.55 -12.00
CA ILE A 258 12.94 1.83 -12.04
C ILE A 258 14.04 2.69 -12.67
N THR A 259 15.29 2.41 -12.26
CA THR A 259 16.48 3.08 -12.81
C THR A 259 16.84 2.55 -14.20
N SER A 260 17.58 3.34 -14.99
CA SER A 260 18.12 2.91 -16.29
C SER A 260 19.01 1.67 -16.18
N LYS A 261 19.75 1.50 -15.07
CA LYS A 261 20.55 0.29 -14.78
C LYS A 261 19.67 -0.95 -14.60
N GLN A 262 18.55 -0.83 -13.87
CA GLN A 262 17.58 -1.91 -13.70
C GLN A 262 16.89 -2.25 -15.02
N LEU A 263 16.49 -1.24 -15.80
CA LEU A 263 15.90 -1.44 -17.12
C LEU A 263 16.86 -2.20 -18.05
N LYS A 264 18.12 -1.80 -18.12
CA LYS A 264 19.17 -2.52 -18.89
C LYS A 264 19.33 -3.95 -18.39
N SER A 265 19.31 -4.18 -17.08
CA SER A 265 19.44 -5.52 -16.50
C SER A 265 18.28 -6.43 -16.90
N ILE A 266 17.04 -5.90 -16.93
CA ILE A 266 15.84 -6.60 -17.41
C ILE A 266 15.96 -6.92 -18.90
N GLN A 267 16.29 -5.94 -19.74
CA GLN A 267 16.40 -6.12 -21.19
C GLN A 267 17.50 -7.13 -21.57
N GLU A 268 18.65 -7.04 -20.91
CA GLU A 268 19.78 -7.93 -21.20
C GLU A 268 19.65 -9.34 -20.56
N SER A 269 18.62 -9.59 -19.73
CA SER A 269 18.33 -10.94 -19.20
C SER A 269 17.96 -11.93 -20.31
N GLN A 270 17.60 -11.42 -21.50
CA GLN A 270 17.31 -12.19 -22.71
C GLN A 270 18.51 -13.03 -23.20
N LYS A 271 19.76 -12.64 -22.90
CA LYS A 271 20.91 -13.11 -23.70
C LYS A 271 21.67 -14.33 -23.19
N VAL A 272 21.83 -14.62 -21.88
CA VAL A 272 22.62 -15.81 -21.44
C VAL A 272 22.27 -16.24 -20.00
N LYS A 273 22.12 -17.57 -19.77
CA LYS A 273 21.90 -18.22 -18.46
C LYS A 273 22.97 -17.85 -17.42
N ASP A 274 24.24 -17.79 -17.82
CA ASP A 274 25.38 -17.58 -16.93
C ASP A 274 25.51 -16.14 -16.42
N LYS A 275 24.83 -15.18 -17.06
CA LYS A 275 24.78 -13.78 -16.59
C LYS A 275 23.63 -13.52 -15.64
N LEU A 276 22.60 -14.39 -15.58
CA LEU A 276 21.44 -14.17 -14.73
C LEU A 276 21.83 -14.26 -13.25
N SER A 277 22.63 -15.25 -12.87
CA SER A 277 23.16 -15.41 -11.50
C SER A 277 24.05 -14.23 -11.09
N ALA A 278 24.97 -13.81 -11.96
CA ALA A 278 25.83 -12.64 -11.73
C ALA A 278 25.01 -11.35 -11.55
N LYS A 279 24.00 -11.13 -12.40
CA LYS A 279 23.12 -9.95 -12.33
C LYS A 279 22.19 -9.96 -11.13
N LEU A 280 21.66 -11.13 -10.76
CA LEU A 280 20.88 -11.30 -9.53
C LEU A 280 21.73 -10.96 -8.30
N ASN A 281 23.00 -11.38 -8.30
CA ASN A 281 23.96 -11.08 -7.24
C ASN A 281 24.34 -9.59 -7.19
N ASP A 282 24.46 -8.91 -8.34
CA ASP A 282 24.67 -7.46 -8.39
C ASP A 282 23.45 -6.69 -7.87
N ILE A 283 22.24 -7.13 -8.23
CA ILE A 283 20.99 -6.58 -7.68
C ILE A 283 20.86 -6.89 -6.17
N LYS A 284 21.35 -8.04 -5.69
CA LYS A 284 21.42 -8.38 -4.26
C LYS A 284 22.30 -7.39 -3.50
N LYS A 285 23.49 -7.07 -4.02
CA LYS A 285 24.39 -6.07 -3.43
C LYS A 285 23.75 -4.67 -3.42
N ASP A 286 23.15 -4.28 -4.55
CA ASP A 286 22.49 -2.98 -4.67
C ASP A 286 21.27 -2.88 -3.74
N SER A 287 20.41 -3.90 -3.67
CA SER A 287 19.20 -3.92 -2.81
C SER A 287 19.52 -3.96 -1.31
N ALA A 288 20.58 -4.66 -0.90
CA ALA A 288 21.08 -4.62 0.47
C ALA A 288 21.60 -3.21 0.80
N SER A 289 22.43 -2.63 -0.07
CA SER A 289 22.94 -1.26 0.10
C SER A 289 21.83 -0.20 0.08
N LEU A 290 20.77 -0.42 -0.70
CA LEU A 290 19.60 0.46 -0.78
C LEU A 290 18.69 0.31 0.42
N ARG A 291 18.60 -0.86 1.06
CA ARG A 291 17.86 -1.05 2.31
C ARG A 291 18.55 -0.37 3.49
N ASP A 292 19.89 -0.40 3.51
CA ASP A 292 20.69 0.35 4.49
C ASP A 292 20.69 1.86 4.19
N LYS A 293 20.72 2.24 2.90
CA LYS A 293 20.51 3.62 2.49
C LYS A 293 19.07 4.09 2.71
N LEU A 294 18.03 3.27 2.62
CA LEU A 294 16.62 3.65 2.90
C LEU A 294 16.43 4.03 4.37
N LYS A 295 17.14 3.40 5.29
CA LYS A 295 17.20 3.82 6.70
C LYS A 295 17.84 5.20 6.87
N LEU A 296 18.74 5.60 5.97
CA LEU A 296 19.42 6.90 5.95
C LEU A 296 18.72 7.94 5.05
N PHE A 297 18.03 7.52 3.99
CA PHE A 297 17.36 8.35 2.98
C PHE A 297 15.97 8.82 3.41
N ASN A 298 15.42 8.25 4.49
CA ASN A 298 14.27 8.83 5.17
C ASN A 298 14.56 10.24 5.74
N LYS A 299 15.82 10.70 5.74
CA LYS A 299 16.14 12.03 6.29
C LYS A 299 16.32 13.18 5.31
N GLN A 300 16.82 13.04 4.06
CA GLN A 300 17.35 14.27 3.41
C GLN A 300 17.28 14.55 1.90
N GLU A 301 16.83 13.70 0.96
CA GLU A 301 17.23 13.97 -0.45
C GLU A 301 16.21 14.08 -1.59
N ASN A 302 14.89 14.18 -1.37
CA ASN A 302 13.99 14.51 -2.49
C ASN A 302 12.74 15.29 -2.05
N VAL A 303 12.94 16.53 -1.62
CA VAL A 303 11.81 17.45 -1.39
C VAL A 303 11.26 17.89 -2.75
N GLY A 304 10.03 17.48 -3.10
CA GLY A 304 9.25 18.07 -4.18
C GLY A 304 9.01 17.24 -5.46
N LYS A 305 9.56 16.02 -5.57
CA LYS A 305 9.17 15.10 -6.67
C LYS A 305 8.14 14.08 -6.15
N PRO A 306 7.09 13.75 -6.92
CA PRO A 306 6.21 12.66 -6.55
C PRO A 306 7.02 11.37 -6.48
N GLN A 307 6.84 10.61 -5.40
CA GLN A 307 7.53 9.35 -5.18
C GLN A 307 6.52 8.25 -4.83
N LEU A 308 6.84 7.02 -5.23
CA LEU A 308 6.12 5.85 -4.76
C LEU A 308 6.38 5.68 -3.26
N HIS A 309 5.38 5.22 -2.52
CA HIS A 309 5.52 4.95 -1.08
C HIS A 309 6.75 4.07 -0.80
N PRO A 310 7.63 4.39 0.17
CA PRO A 310 8.91 3.71 0.39
C PRO A 310 8.77 2.19 0.55
N PHE A 311 7.73 1.73 1.26
CA PHE A 311 7.44 0.31 1.38
C PHE A 311 7.17 -0.35 0.02
N LEU A 312 6.34 0.24 -0.84
CA LEU A 312 6.05 -0.29 -2.18
C LEU A 312 7.30 -0.25 -3.07
N GLN A 313 8.11 0.81 -2.98
CA GLN A 313 9.40 0.88 -3.67
C GLN A 313 10.35 -0.24 -3.22
N SER A 314 10.35 -0.58 -1.93
CA SER A 314 11.14 -1.70 -1.42
C SER A 314 10.65 -3.05 -1.97
N THR A 315 9.34 -3.26 -2.11
CA THR A 315 8.78 -4.48 -2.72
C THR A 315 9.15 -4.60 -4.20
N LEU A 316 9.16 -3.47 -4.93
CA LEU A 316 9.55 -3.39 -6.33
C LEU A 316 10.98 -3.93 -6.52
N GLN A 317 11.90 -3.45 -5.68
CA GLN A 317 13.33 -3.77 -5.76
C GLN A 317 13.66 -5.17 -5.23
N ASP A 318 13.10 -5.57 -4.08
CA ASP A 318 13.42 -6.85 -3.42
C ASP A 318 12.77 -8.05 -4.13
N PHE A 319 11.66 -7.86 -4.85
CA PHE A 319 10.91 -8.99 -5.40
C PHE A 319 10.41 -8.81 -6.84
N ILE A 320 9.74 -7.70 -7.17
CA ILE A 320 9.07 -7.55 -8.47
C ILE A 320 10.08 -7.49 -9.63
N VAL A 321 11.15 -6.72 -9.51
CA VAL A 321 12.20 -6.65 -10.56
C VAL A 321 12.88 -8.02 -10.77
N PRO A 322 13.36 -8.72 -9.72
CA PRO A 322 13.85 -10.10 -9.86
C PRO A 322 12.84 -11.05 -10.51
N LEU A 323 11.55 -10.93 -10.16
CA LEU A 323 10.49 -11.75 -10.75
C LEU A 323 10.36 -11.50 -12.26
N ILE A 324 10.30 -10.25 -12.71
CA ILE A 324 10.23 -9.91 -14.14
C ILE A 324 11.41 -10.52 -14.90
N MET A 325 12.63 -10.40 -14.36
CA MET A 325 13.83 -10.95 -14.99
C MET A 325 13.75 -12.47 -15.14
N LEU A 326 13.28 -13.17 -14.11
CA LEU A 326 13.10 -14.63 -14.15
C LEU A 326 12.05 -15.03 -15.19
N LEU A 327 10.87 -14.38 -15.17
CA LEU A 327 9.76 -14.72 -16.07
C LEU A 327 10.14 -14.43 -17.53
N ASN A 328 10.76 -13.27 -17.80
CA ASN A 328 11.20 -12.89 -19.13
C ASN A 328 12.21 -13.90 -19.70
N TYR A 329 13.21 -14.29 -18.91
CA TYR A 329 14.17 -15.33 -19.32
C TYR A 329 13.48 -16.66 -19.65
N ARG A 330 12.49 -17.08 -18.84
CA ARG A 330 11.77 -18.34 -19.04
C ARG A 330 10.87 -18.30 -20.26
N TYR A 331 10.05 -17.26 -20.39
CA TYR A 331 9.09 -17.15 -21.48
C TYR A 331 9.80 -17.07 -22.82
N VAL A 332 10.82 -16.21 -22.96
CA VAL A 332 11.60 -16.10 -24.20
C VAL A 332 12.25 -17.43 -24.55
N LYS A 333 12.88 -18.10 -23.59
CA LYS A 333 13.52 -19.40 -23.83
C LYS A 333 12.53 -20.48 -24.24
N THR A 334 11.34 -20.53 -23.63
CA THR A 334 10.29 -21.49 -24.01
C THR A 334 9.73 -21.16 -25.38
N ASN A 335 9.48 -19.88 -25.67
CA ASN A 335 8.95 -19.46 -26.97
C ASN A 335 9.93 -19.73 -28.11
N ASP A 336 11.21 -19.41 -27.93
CA ASP A 336 12.25 -19.59 -28.95
C ASP A 336 12.62 -21.06 -29.21
N LYS A 337 12.24 -21.97 -28.32
CA LYS A 337 12.63 -23.39 -28.41
C LYS A 337 11.47 -24.35 -28.63
N VAL A 338 10.27 -23.99 -28.18
CA VAL A 338 9.13 -24.91 -28.09
C VAL A 338 7.92 -24.38 -28.86
N LEU A 339 7.48 -23.14 -28.56
CA LEU A 339 6.16 -22.67 -29.00
C LEU A 339 6.20 -21.80 -30.27
N PHE A 340 7.27 -21.04 -30.49
CA PHE A 340 7.50 -20.17 -31.66
C PHE A 340 6.33 -19.21 -31.96
N GLN A 341 5.61 -18.76 -30.94
CA GLN A 341 4.48 -17.86 -31.09
C GLN A 341 4.94 -16.42 -31.37
N THR A 342 4.19 -15.69 -32.18
CA THR A 342 4.42 -14.26 -32.41
C THR A 342 4.16 -13.48 -31.12
N VAL A 343 5.08 -12.59 -30.77
CA VAL A 343 4.95 -11.73 -29.59
C VAL A 343 3.99 -10.58 -29.91
N ILE A 344 2.91 -10.48 -29.13
CA ILE A 344 1.91 -9.40 -29.24
C ILE A 344 2.45 -8.17 -28.51
N ARG A 345 2.61 -7.05 -29.24
CA ARG A 345 3.14 -5.79 -28.66
C ARG A 345 2.13 -4.65 -28.66
N ASP A 346 0.97 -4.85 -29.26
CA ASP A 346 -0.09 -3.85 -29.25
C ASP A 346 -0.65 -3.69 -27.83
N HIS A 347 -0.48 -2.50 -27.26
CA HIS A 347 -0.93 -2.22 -25.89
C HIS A 347 -2.45 -2.33 -25.77
N ASP A 348 -3.22 -1.91 -26.78
CA ASP A 348 -4.68 -1.96 -26.73
C ASP A 348 -5.18 -3.40 -26.78
N GLU A 349 -4.54 -4.24 -27.61
CA GLU A 349 -4.81 -5.67 -27.65
C GLU A 349 -4.53 -6.33 -26.30
N LEU A 350 -3.38 -6.02 -25.68
CA LEU A 350 -3.03 -6.55 -24.36
C LEU A 350 -4.01 -6.07 -23.28
N MET A 351 -4.45 -4.83 -23.31
CA MET A 351 -5.43 -4.28 -22.37
C MET A 351 -6.82 -4.91 -22.51
N ARG A 352 -7.25 -5.29 -23.73
CA ARG A 352 -8.52 -6.02 -23.95
C ARG A 352 -8.57 -7.37 -23.23
N THR A 353 -7.42 -7.96 -22.93
CA THR A 353 -7.33 -9.24 -22.23
C THR A 353 -7.52 -9.13 -20.72
N TRP A 354 -7.63 -7.91 -20.19
CA TRP A 354 -7.74 -7.67 -18.77
C TRP A 354 -9.10 -8.13 -18.23
N PRO A 355 -9.11 -8.91 -17.14
CA PRO A 355 -10.35 -9.26 -16.47
C PRO A 355 -10.92 -8.03 -15.74
N GLN A 356 -12.20 -8.10 -15.42
CA GLN A 356 -12.82 -7.10 -14.56
C GLN A 356 -12.15 -7.09 -13.17
N GLY A 357 -11.70 -5.91 -12.77
CA GLY A 357 -11.11 -5.66 -11.46
C GLY A 357 -12.08 -5.97 -10.32
N LYS A 358 -11.55 -6.41 -9.19
CA LYS A 358 -12.30 -6.69 -7.96
C LYS A 358 -11.74 -5.84 -6.84
N SER A 359 -12.59 -5.00 -6.27
CA SER A 359 -12.27 -4.20 -5.08
C SER A 359 -13.16 -4.69 -3.93
N PRO A 360 -12.58 -5.31 -2.89
CA PRO A 360 -13.34 -5.63 -1.69
C PRO A 360 -13.94 -4.35 -1.10
N ASP A 361 -15.19 -4.43 -0.66
CA ASP A 361 -15.80 -3.35 0.09
C ASP A 361 -15.12 -3.25 1.47
N VAL A 362 -14.82 -2.03 1.89
CA VAL A 362 -14.04 -1.78 3.11
C VAL A 362 -14.89 -0.99 4.08
N ILE A 363 -15.37 -1.68 5.10
CA ILE A 363 -16.17 -1.10 6.19
C ILE A 363 -15.25 -0.87 7.39
N GLY A 364 -15.29 0.34 7.93
CA GLY A 364 -14.56 0.72 9.14
C GLY A 364 -15.21 0.15 10.40
N THR A 365 -14.49 0.23 11.51
CA THR A 365 -15.08 -0.05 12.83
C THR A 365 -16.14 0.99 13.12
N ILE A 366 -17.28 0.58 13.66
CA ILE A 366 -18.33 1.53 14.07
C ILE A 366 -17.88 2.20 15.36
N TRP A 367 -17.89 3.54 15.37
CA TRP A 367 -17.60 4.35 16.54
C TRP A 367 -18.86 5.06 17.01
N SER A 368 -19.03 5.16 18.33
CA SER A 368 -20.12 5.92 18.94
C SER A 368 -19.62 6.62 20.21
N PHE A 369 -20.14 7.81 20.46
CA PHE A 369 -19.94 8.50 21.73
C PHE A 369 -21.05 8.10 22.70
N ASP A 370 -20.70 7.58 23.87
CA ASP A 370 -21.66 7.10 24.88
C ASP A 370 -22.08 8.17 25.91
N GLY A 371 -21.65 9.41 25.71
CA GLY A 371 -21.83 10.52 26.66
C GLY A 371 -20.59 10.82 27.51
N GLU A 372 -19.64 9.89 27.59
CA GLU A 372 -18.39 10.07 28.34
C GLU A 372 -17.15 9.82 27.48
N ALA A 373 -17.20 8.80 26.61
CA ALA A 373 -16.07 8.43 25.77
C ALA A 373 -16.51 7.98 24.37
N LEU A 374 -15.65 8.25 23.39
CA LEU A 374 -15.74 7.70 22.05
C LEU A 374 -15.27 6.24 22.10
N ARG A 375 -16.17 5.30 21.80
CA ARG A 375 -15.91 3.86 21.91
C ARG A 375 -16.24 3.13 20.61
N GLU A 376 -15.54 2.01 20.42
CA GLU A 376 -15.86 1.04 19.38
C GLU A 376 -17.15 0.32 19.76
N VAL A 377 -18.15 0.37 18.88
CA VAL A 377 -19.34 -0.48 19.00
C VAL A 377 -18.92 -1.87 18.57
N SER A 378 -18.78 -2.78 19.54
CA SER A 378 -18.60 -4.19 19.22
C SER A 378 -19.86 -4.65 18.49
N ALA A 379 -19.72 -5.01 17.22
CA ALA A 379 -20.73 -5.81 16.56
C ALA A 379 -20.88 -7.08 17.42
N SER A 380 -22.03 -7.25 18.04
CA SER A 380 -22.39 -8.47 18.74
C SER A 380 -22.04 -9.65 17.85
N SER A 381 -21.27 -10.56 18.41
CA SER A 381 -20.93 -11.89 17.91
C SER A 381 -22.05 -12.52 17.08
N ASN A 382 -21.98 -12.36 15.75
CA ASN A 382 -22.66 -13.17 14.75
C ASN A 382 -21.96 -12.95 13.41
N VAL A 383 -20.78 -13.53 13.26
CA VAL A 383 -20.23 -13.85 11.95
C VAL A 383 -20.18 -15.38 11.90
N GLU A 384 -21.30 -15.97 11.46
CA GLU A 384 -21.29 -17.32 10.92
C GLU A 384 -20.31 -17.32 9.74
N TYR A 385 -19.29 -18.18 9.85
CA TYR A 385 -18.43 -18.51 8.73
C TYR A 385 -19.26 -19.27 7.69
N TYR A 386 -19.37 -18.73 6.48
CA TYR A 386 -19.69 -19.49 5.27
C TYR A 386 -18.66 -19.20 4.18
#